data_AF-A0A947Z7H0-F1
#
_entry.id   AF-A0A947Z7H0-F1
#
_cell.length_a   1.000
_cell.length_b   1.000
_cell.length_c   1.000
_cell.angle_alpha   90.00
_cell.angle_beta   90.00
_cell.angle_gamma   90.00
#
_symmetry.space_group_name_H-M   'P 1'
#
loop_
_entity.id
_entity.type
_entity.pdbx_description
1 polymer ?
#
loop_
_entity_poly.entity_id
_entity_poly.type
_entity_poly.pdbx_seq_one_letter_code
_entity_poly.pdbx_strand_id
1 'polypeptide(L)'
;MNRFVALVSLVLFSCNPRITDDGQGDGMVGQKPGTYERFVQGKTTAPARGIKKTSVQKVSAGIPQENLVESPNPPLPDLETEDLARLFIGGISSGDAQKAMAFAIPVKLMIRIRDMHMTDLGKAREAARSLARKTRGRIEKKIKKIIKKSKMKEATFESIALGTCRFVAKGDDWNRYAFWRCTGSTLYFHVEGERRFLKLAEMINWGAKWYIVKL
;
A
#
# COMPACT_ATOMS: atom_id res chain seq x y z
N MET A 1 12.12 6.37 57.76
CA MET A 1 11.60 7.72 58.09
C MET A 1 11.43 8.50 56.80
N ASN A 2 10.24 9.10 56.62
CA ASN A 2 9.78 10.12 55.65
C ASN A 2 10.00 9.85 54.14
N ARG A 3 9.03 9.37 53.34
CA ARG A 3 7.75 9.98 52.87
C ARG A 3 7.91 11.36 52.22
N PHE A 4 7.79 11.42 50.88
CA PHE A 4 7.04 12.48 50.20
C PHE A 4 6.33 11.90 48.98
N VAL A 5 5.00 11.92 49.06
CA VAL A 5 4.02 11.64 48.01
C VAL A 5 3.64 13.00 47.43
N ALA A 6 3.56 13.11 46.10
CA ALA A 6 2.85 14.20 45.45
C ALA A 6 2.00 13.64 44.31
N LEU A 7 0.72 13.44 44.63
CA LEU A 7 -0.38 13.39 43.68
C LEU A 7 -0.51 14.78 43.01
N VAL A 8 -0.71 14.81 41.70
CA VAL A 8 -1.38 15.94 41.03
C VAL A 8 -2.50 15.37 40.17
N SER A 9 -3.72 15.70 40.55
CA SER A 9 -4.98 15.32 39.92
C SER A 9 -5.33 16.21 38.72
N LEU A 10 -6.01 15.58 37.76
CA LEU A 10 -7.00 16.04 36.78
C LEU A 10 -7.15 17.55 36.50
N VAL A 11 -7.13 17.89 35.20
CA VAL A 11 -8.16 18.73 34.59
C VAL A 11 -8.59 18.12 33.25
N LEU A 12 -9.88 17.77 33.17
CA LEU A 12 -10.61 17.42 31.95
C LEU A 12 -11.01 18.71 31.23
N PHE A 13 -10.72 18.81 29.92
CA PHE A 13 -11.46 19.70 29.04
C PHE A 13 -11.86 18.94 27.77
N SER A 14 -13.13 18.57 27.75
CA SER A 14 -13.89 18.13 26.60
C SER A 14 -14.38 19.37 25.84
N CYS A 15 -13.93 19.54 24.59
CA CYS A 15 -14.61 20.40 23.62
C CYS A 15 -14.95 19.57 22.38
N ASN A 16 -16.23 19.21 22.30
CA ASN A 16 -16.87 18.52 21.19
C ASN A 16 -17.60 19.59 20.37
N PRO A 17 -17.24 19.90 19.11
CA PRO A 17 -18.00 20.83 18.30
C PRO A 17 -19.32 20.18 17.84
N ARG A 18 -20.43 20.82 18.20
CA ARG A 18 -21.78 20.52 17.71
C ARG A 18 -21.88 20.86 16.22
N ILE A 19 -22.48 19.94 15.47
CA ILE A 19 -22.99 20.16 14.12
C ILE A 19 -24.23 21.06 14.24
N THR A 20 -24.19 22.23 13.61
CA THR A 20 -25.37 23.05 13.34
C THR A 20 -25.87 22.71 11.94
N ASP A 21 -27.01 22.03 11.92
CA ASP A 21 -27.94 21.89 10.81
C ASP A 21 -28.74 23.19 10.73
N ASP A 22 -28.64 23.92 9.62
CA ASP A 22 -29.29 25.21 9.40
C ASP A 22 -30.55 25.13 8.55
N GLY A 23 -31.15 23.94 8.39
CA GLY A 23 -32.60 23.78 8.28
C GLY A 23 -33.36 24.76 7.38
N GLN A 24 -32.82 25.12 6.21
CA GLN A 24 -33.57 25.80 5.15
C GLN A 24 -33.96 24.79 4.08
N GLY A 25 -35.14 24.19 4.29
CA GLY A 25 -35.98 23.76 3.19
C GLY A 25 -36.56 24.97 2.47
N ASP A 26 -36.68 24.90 1.15
CA ASP A 26 -37.98 24.85 0.47
C ASP A 26 -37.78 25.06 -1.04
N GLY A 27 -38.12 24.02 -1.80
CA GLY A 27 -38.06 23.97 -3.25
C GLY A 27 -38.87 22.79 -3.76
N MET A 28 -40.18 22.89 -3.52
CA MET A 28 -41.22 21.94 -3.87
C MET A 28 -41.42 21.73 -5.39
N VAL A 29 -41.66 20.45 -5.75
CA VAL A 29 -42.76 19.97 -6.63
C VAL A 29 -42.63 20.04 -8.17
N GLY A 30 -42.83 18.86 -8.79
CA GLY A 30 -43.33 18.67 -10.17
C GLY A 30 -42.70 17.47 -10.90
N GLN A 31 -43.12 16.21 -10.68
CA GLN A 31 -44.09 15.46 -11.54
C GLN A 31 -43.86 15.65 -13.06
N LYS A 32 -43.70 14.64 -13.92
CA LYS A 32 -44.26 13.26 -13.98
C LYS A 32 -43.49 12.37 -14.99
N PRO A 33 -43.69 11.04 -14.94
CA PRO A 33 -43.18 10.05 -15.90
C PRO A 33 -44.16 9.81 -17.07
N GLY A 34 -43.60 9.53 -18.26
CA GLY A 34 -44.28 9.07 -19.47
C GLY A 34 -43.21 9.04 -20.58
N THR A 35 -43.07 8.04 -21.45
CA THR A 35 -44.13 7.30 -22.13
C THR A 35 -43.56 5.97 -22.66
N TYR A 36 -44.25 4.86 -22.36
CA TYR A 36 -44.19 3.62 -23.12
C TYR A 36 -45.13 3.74 -24.33
N GLU A 37 -44.66 3.42 -25.53
CA GLU A 37 -45.23 2.40 -26.43
C GLU A 37 -44.89 2.64 -27.92
N ARG A 38 -44.35 1.56 -28.51
CA ARG A 38 -44.56 0.98 -29.85
C ARG A 38 -44.30 1.78 -31.12
N PHE A 39 -43.66 1.08 -32.06
CA PHE A 39 -43.95 0.88 -33.50
C PHE A 39 -42.60 0.42 -34.11
N VAL A 40 -42.42 -0.65 -34.90
CA VAL A 40 -43.27 -1.69 -35.47
C VAL A 40 -42.37 -2.86 -35.90
N GLN A 41 -42.93 -4.07 -35.97
CA GLN A 41 -42.31 -5.27 -36.53
C GLN A 41 -41.81 -5.07 -37.98
N GLY A 42 -40.61 -5.58 -38.27
CA GLY A 42 -40.08 -5.73 -39.63
C GLY A 42 -39.04 -6.87 -39.67
N LYS A 43 -39.20 -7.77 -40.65
CA LYS A 43 -38.63 -9.12 -40.76
C LYS A 43 -37.12 -9.17 -41.11
N THR A 44 -36.45 -10.16 -40.53
CA THR A 44 -35.40 -11.08 -41.06
C THR A 44 -34.50 -10.63 -42.23
N THR A 45 -33.17 -10.58 -42.03
CA THR A 45 -32.14 -11.51 -42.60
C THR A 45 -30.69 -10.96 -42.59
N ALA A 46 -29.76 -11.87 -42.24
CA ALA A 46 -28.37 -12.00 -42.70
C ALA A 46 -27.25 -11.09 -42.14
N PRO A 47 -25.98 -11.60 -42.12
CA PRO A 47 -25.03 -11.36 -41.03
C PRO A 47 -23.87 -10.41 -41.36
N ALA A 48 -23.11 -10.08 -40.31
CA ALA A 48 -21.71 -9.67 -40.33
C ALA A 48 -21.37 -8.32 -41.02
N ARG A 49 -21.34 -7.25 -40.22
CA ARG A 49 -20.30 -6.22 -40.35
C ARG A 49 -19.53 -6.13 -39.04
N GLY A 50 -18.23 -6.38 -39.16
CA GLY A 50 -17.30 -6.55 -38.05
C GLY A 50 -17.37 -5.39 -37.08
N ILE A 51 -17.88 -5.68 -35.89
CA ILE A 51 -17.38 -5.02 -34.68
C ILE A 51 -15.90 -5.37 -34.67
N LYS A 52 -15.06 -4.39 -35.01
CA LYS A 52 -13.62 -4.45 -34.76
C LYS A 52 -13.51 -4.89 -33.30
N LYS A 53 -13.10 -6.13 -33.08
CA LYS A 53 -12.60 -6.58 -31.78
C LYS A 53 -11.52 -5.57 -31.44
N THR A 54 -11.84 -4.66 -30.52
CA THR A 54 -10.87 -3.84 -29.84
C THR A 54 -9.79 -4.81 -29.42
N SER A 55 -8.62 -4.68 -30.05
CA SER A 55 -7.51 -5.58 -29.87
C SER A 55 -7.32 -5.73 -28.37
N VAL A 56 -7.56 -6.93 -27.84
CA VAL A 56 -7.20 -7.29 -26.47
C VAL A 56 -5.71 -7.03 -26.40
N GLN A 57 -5.38 -5.89 -25.80
CA GLN A 57 -4.03 -5.41 -25.63
C GLN A 57 -3.33 -6.54 -24.88
N LYS A 58 -2.34 -7.15 -25.56
CA LYS A 58 -1.57 -8.29 -25.11
C LYS A 58 -1.08 -7.97 -23.68
N VAL A 59 -1.77 -8.49 -22.67
CA VAL A 59 -1.55 -8.16 -21.26
C VAL A 59 -0.08 -8.40 -20.98
N SER A 60 0.66 -7.31 -20.77
CA SER A 60 2.11 -7.35 -20.68
C SER A 60 2.53 -8.32 -19.58
N ALA A 61 3.24 -9.37 -19.98
CA ALA A 61 3.65 -10.52 -19.17
C ALA A 61 3.94 -10.18 -17.69
N GLY A 62 2.95 -10.37 -16.81
CA GLY A 62 3.10 -10.30 -15.36
C GLY A 62 3.48 -8.93 -14.77
N ILE A 63 3.21 -7.83 -15.48
CA ILE A 63 3.31 -6.45 -14.94
C ILE A 63 1.90 -6.01 -14.53
N PRO A 64 1.67 -5.62 -13.27
CA PRO A 64 0.37 -5.13 -12.82
C PRO A 64 -0.04 -3.84 -13.53
N GLN A 65 -1.35 -3.63 -13.70
CA GLN A 65 -1.91 -2.49 -14.44
C GLN A 65 -1.50 -1.14 -13.81
N GLU A 66 -1.42 -1.09 -12.48
CA GLU A 66 -1.01 0.06 -11.67
C GLU A 66 0.46 0.46 -11.89
N ASN A 67 1.25 -0.42 -12.51
CA ASN A 67 2.65 -0.21 -12.84
C ASN A 67 2.86 0.04 -14.36
N LEU A 68 1.79 0.07 -15.16
CA LEU A 68 1.84 0.34 -16.60
C LEU A 68 1.56 1.80 -16.95
N VAL A 69 0.72 2.47 -16.17
CA VAL A 69 0.29 3.84 -16.43
C VAL A 69 0.36 4.64 -15.13
N GLU A 70 0.82 5.88 -15.21
CA GLU A 70 0.76 6.80 -14.09
C GLU A 70 -0.70 7.08 -13.72
N SER A 71 -1.03 6.83 -12.45
CA SER A 71 -2.31 7.22 -11.86
C SER A 71 -2.16 8.58 -11.15
N PRO A 72 -3.24 9.34 -10.94
CA PRO A 72 -3.16 10.59 -10.19
C PRO A 72 -2.85 10.37 -8.69
N ASN A 73 -3.20 9.20 -8.16
CA ASN A 73 -3.02 8.85 -6.76
C ASN A 73 -2.34 7.49 -6.62
N PRO A 74 -1.55 7.26 -5.54
CA PRO A 74 -1.00 5.95 -5.23
C PRO A 74 -2.12 4.94 -4.95
N PRO A 75 -1.96 3.66 -5.30
CA PRO A 75 -2.90 2.63 -4.92
C PRO A 75 -2.92 2.49 -3.39
N LEU A 76 -4.11 2.35 -2.82
CA LEU A 76 -4.24 2.07 -1.39
C LEU A 76 -3.70 0.66 -1.08
N PRO A 77 -3.15 0.42 0.13
CA PRO A 77 -2.80 -0.91 0.59
C PRO A 77 -3.98 -1.88 0.48
N ASP A 78 -3.77 -3.02 -0.18
CA ASP A 78 -4.75 -4.09 -0.28
C ASP A 78 -4.69 -5.05 0.92
N LEU A 79 -5.63 -6.01 0.97
CA LEU A 79 -5.70 -7.04 2.02
C LEU A 79 -4.40 -7.83 2.14
N GLU A 80 -3.75 -8.12 1.02
CA GLU A 80 -2.47 -8.83 1.03
C GLU A 80 -1.34 -7.99 1.65
N THR A 81 -1.33 -6.68 1.41
CA THR A 81 -0.41 -5.76 2.10
C THR A 81 -0.65 -5.77 3.60
N GLU A 82 -1.91 -5.74 4.03
CA GLU A 82 -2.25 -5.83 5.45
C GLU A 82 -1.83 -7.16 6.07
N ASP A 83 -1.98 -8.28 5.35
CA ASP A 83 -1.52 -9.59 5.83
C ASP A 83 0.00 -9.62 6.01
N LEU A 84 0.76 -9.02 5.09
CA LEU A 84 2.20 -8.85 5.25
C LEU A 84 2.54 -7.98 6.46
N ALA A 85 1.78 -6.90 6.70
CA ALA A 85 1.95 -6.05 7.88
C ALA A 85 1.62 -6.78 9.20
N ARG A 86 0.57 -7.63 9.21
CA ARG A 86 0.25 -8.53 10.35
C ARG A 86 1.39 -9.50 10.61
N LEU A 87 1.97 -10.11 9.57
CA LEU A 87 3.16 -10.96 9.69
C LEU A 87 4.37 -10.18 10.22
N PHE A 88 4.55 -8.94 9.78
CA PHE A 88 5.61 -8.05 10.25
C PHE A 88 5.51 -7.76 11.75
N ILE A 89 4.36 -7.31 12.22
CA ILE A 89 4.13 -7.03 13.65
C ILE A 89 4.17 -8.32 14.48
N GLY A 90 3.52 -9.38 14.00
CA GLY A 90 3.53 -10.67 14.68
C GLY A 90 4.95 -11.24 14.80
N GLY A 91 5.78 -11.12 13.77
CA GLY A 91 7.19 -11.54 13.79
C GLY A 91 8.04 -10.69 14.73
N ILE A 92 7.81 -9.38 14.81
CA ILE A 92 8.49 -8.54 15.81
C ILE A 92 8.07 -8.97 17.23
N SER A 93 6.78 -9.21 17.46
CA SER A 93 6.24 -9.57 18.77
C SER A 93 6.72 -10.93 19.25
N SER A 94 6.78 -11.92 18.36
CA SER A 94 7.26 -13.26 18.67
C SER A 94 8.78 -13.42 18.60
N GLY A 95 9.51 -12.36 18.26
CA GLY A 95 10.97 -12.41 18.05
C GLY A 95 11.40 -13.19 16.81
N ASP A 96 10.49 -13.47 15.87
CA ASP A 96 10.76 -14.15 14.60
C ASP A 96 11.04 -13.15 13.47
N ALA A 97 12.33 -12.92 13.22
CA ALA A 97 12.77 -12.04 12.14
C ALA A 97 12.40 -12.57 10.75
N GLN A 98 12.29 -13.89 10.53
CA GLN A 98 11.95 -14.46 9.22
C GLN A 98 10.49 -14.18 8.88
N LYS A 99 9.60 -14.38 9.85
CA LYS A 99 8.18 -14.00 9.71
C LYS A 99 8.04 -12.52 9.38
N ALA A 100 8.78 -11.66 10.09
CA ALA A 100 8.73 -10.23 9.81
C ALA A 100 9.30 -9.84 8.43
N MET A 101 10.29 -10.58 7.92
CA MET A 101 10.88 -10.36 6.59
C MET A 101 9.93 -10.68 5.42
N ALA A 102 8.74 -11.22 5.67
CA ALA A 102 7.70 -11.40 4.65
C ALA A 102 7.25 -10.06 4.04
N PHE A 103 7.19 -8.99 4.85
CA PHE A 103 6.78 -7.66 4.38
C PHE A 103 7.89 -6.89 3.65
N ALA A 104 9.12 -7.36 3.74
CA ALA A 104 10.23 -6.82 2.96
C ALA A 104 10.12 -7.26 1.51
N ILE A 105 10.46 -6.36 0.59
CA ILE A 105 10.42 -6.61 -0.85
C ILE A 105 11.07 -7.95 -1.26
N PRO A 106 10.37 -8.82 -2.03
CA PRO A 106 10.91 -10.07 -2.49
C PRO A 106 12.12 -9.88 -3.40
N VAL A 107 13.12 -10.77 -3.29
CA VAL A 107 14.33 -10.75 -4.14
C VAL A 107 13.96 -10.81 -5.63
N LYS A 108 13.04 -11.72 -5.98
CA LYS A 108 12.57 -11.89 -7.37
C LYS A 108 11.95 -10.60 -7.92
N LEU A 109 11.19 -9.89 -7.09
CA LEU A 109 10.59 -8.61 -7.47
C LEU A 109 11.65 -7.52 -7.63
N MET A 110 12.58 -7.39 -6.69
CA MET A 110 13.64 -6.38 -6.81
C MET A 110 14.51 -6.58 -8.06
N ILE A 111 14.84 -7.82 -8.41
CA ILE A 111 15.59 -8.13 -9.64
C ILE A 111 14.77 -7.77 -10.88
N ARG A 112 13.45 -7.94 -10.83
CA ARG A 112 12.55 -7.64 -11.94
C ARG A 112 12.45 -6.14 -12.19
N ILE A 113 12.32 -5.34 -11.12
CA ILE A 113 12.13 -3.89 -11.24
C ILE A 113 13.41 -3.12 -11.54
N ARG A 114 14.60 -3.64 -11.20
CA ARG A 114 15.87 -2.92 -11.39
C ARG A 114 16.44 -3.12 -12.78
N ASP A 115 16.96 -2.04 -13.35
CA ASP A 115 17.74 -2.02 -14.58
C ASP A 115 19.17 -1.61 -14.27
N MET A 116 20.13 -2.53 -14.40
CA MET A 116 21.52 -2.24 -14.03
C MET A 116 22.30 -1.51 -15.15
N HIS A 117 21.67 -1.24 -16.31
CA HIS A 117 22.28 -0.57 -17.47
C HIS A 117 23.68 -1.09 -17.82
N MET A 118 23.85 -2.42 -17.84
CA MET A 118 25.11 -3.07 -18.22
C MET A 118 24.94 -3.76 -19.58
N THR A 119 25.97 -3.71 -20.41
CA THR A 119 26.01 -4.39 -21.72
C THR A 119 25.99 -5.91 -21.58
N ASP A 120 26.64 -6.44 -20.54
CA ASP A 120 26.63 -7.86 -20.19
C ASP A 120 25.39 -8.20 -19.33
N LEU A 121 24.45 -8.96 -19.90
CA LEU A 121 23.22 -9.37 -19.23
C LEU A 121 23.45 -10.29 -18.02
N GLY A 122 24.53 -11.08 -18.02
CA GLY A 122 24.92 -11.92 -16.89
C GLY A 122 25.32 -11.07 -15.69
N LYS A 123 26.23 -10.11 -15.93
CA LYS A 123 26.68 -9.16 -14.90
C LYS A 123 25.54 -8.27 -14.40
N ALA A 124 24.65 -7.82 -15.28
CA ALA A 124 23.46 -7.06 -14.88
C ALA A 124 22.57 -7.84 -13.89
N ARG A 125 22.32 -9.12 -14.17
CA ARG A 125 21.51 -9.98 -13.29
C ARG A 125 22.20 -10.22 -11.95
N GLU A 126 23.51 -10.44 -11.95
CA GLU A 126 24.28 -10.63 -10.73
C GLU A 126 24.29 -9.37 -9.85
N ALA A 127 24.50 -8.21 -10.46
CA ALA A 127 24.48 -6.92 -9.77
C ALA A 127 23.09 -6.65 -9.15
N ALA A 128 22.01 -6.92 -9.87
CA ALA A 128 20.64 -6.81 -9.34
C ALA A 128 20.40 -7.78 -8.16
N ARG A 129 20.90 -9.01 -8.23
CA ARG A 129 20.83 -9.99 -7.12
C ARG A 129 21.63 -9.53 -5.91
N SER A 130 22.81 -8.96 -6.12
CA SER A 130 23.67 -8.43 -5.06
C SER A 130 22.97 -7.26 -4.34
N LEU A 131 22.40 -6.32 -5.10
CA LEU A 131 21.60 -5.22 -4.57
C LEU A 131 20.41 -5.73 -3.75
N ALA A 132 19.66 -6.71 -4.27
CA ALA A 132 18.53 -7.31 -3.58
C ALA A 132 18.91 -7.95 -2.24
N ARG A 133 20.02 -8.71 -2.22
CA ARG A 133 20.56 -9.30 -0.99
C ARG A 133 20.99 -8.22 0.00
N LYS A 134 21.69 -7.18 -0.46
CA LYS A 134 22.14 -6.06 0.39
C LYS A 134 20.98 -5.29 1.01
N THR A 135 19.95 -4.99 0.23
CA THR A 135 18.75 -4.29 0.71
C THR A 135 18.03 -5.12 1.75
N ARG A 136 17.75 -6.40 1.47
CA ARG A 136 17.09 -7.28 2.45
C ARG A 136 17.93 -7.48 3.71
N GLY A 137 19.24 -7.65 3.59
CA GLY A 137 20.12 -7.78 4.76
C GLY A 137 20.12 -6.54 5.65
N ARG A 138 19.99 -5.34 5.09
CA ARG A 138 19.82 -4.10 5.88
C ARG A 138 18.49 -4.08 6.64
N ILE A 139 17.40 -4.48 5.97
CA ILE A 139 16.06 -4.57 6.59
C ILE A 139 16.09 -5.60 7.72
N GLU A 140 16.61 -6.80 7.46
CA GLU A 140 16.70 -7.87 8.47
C GLU A 140 17.53 -7.44 9.69
N LYS A 141 18.67 -6.77 9.47
CA LYS A 141 19.49 -6.22 10.56
C LYS A 141 18.71 -5.19 11.38
N LYS A 142 17.85 -4.38 10.76
CA LYS A 142 16.99 -3.42 11.45
C LYS A 142 15.87 -4.12 12.23
N ILE A 143 15.21 -5.11 11.64
CA ILE A 143 14.20 -5.94 12.31
C ILE A 143 14.80 -6.61 13.55
N LYS A 144 15.95 -7.27 13.43
CA LYS A 144 16.66 -7.88 14.57
C LYS A 144 17.00 -6.87 15.66
N LYS A 145 17.38 -5.64 15.30
CA LYS A 145 17.60 -4.55 16.26
C LYS A 145 16.31 -4.10 16.94
N ILE A 146 15.20 -4.04 16.21
CA ILE A 146 13.87 -3.71 16.76
C ILE A 146 13.47 -4.81 17.75
N ILE A 147 13.49 -6.08 17.34
CA ILE A 147 13.18 -7.24 18.19
C ILE A 147 14.02 -7.23 19.48
N LYS A 148 15.34 -7.01 19.37
CA LYS A 148 16.22 -6.97 20.55
C LYS A 148 15.89 -5.85 21.53
N LYS A 149 15.38 -4.71 21.02
CA LYS A 149 15.07 -3.53 21.83
C LYS A 149 13.61 -3.47 22.27
N SER A 150 12.71 -4.13 21.55
CA SER A 150 11.28 -4.08 21.79
C SER A 150 10.91 -5.02 22.92
N LYS A 151 9.98 -4.57 23.77
CA LYS A 151 9.25 -5.42 24.71
C LYS A 151 7.81 -5.58 24.22
N MET A 152 7.63 -5.74 22.91
CA MET A 152 6.31 -5.79 22.25
C MET A 152 5.72 -7.19 22.41
N LYS A 153 5.26 -7.55 23.60
CA LYS A 153 4.44 -8.76 23.75
C LYS A 153 3.03 -8.46 23.24
N GLU A 154 2.41 -9.46 22.61
CA GLU A 154 1.00 -9.39 22.17
C GLU A 154 0.68 -8.22 21.23
N ALA A 155 1.60 -7.90 20.30
CA ALA A 155 1.36 -6.80 19.38
C ALA A 155 0.39 -7.20 18.26
N THR A 156 -0.60 -6.35 17.97
CA THR A 156 -1.59 -6.56 16.90
C THR A 156 -1.58 -5.41 15.91
N PHE A 157 -1.54 -5.73 14.61
CA PHE A 157 -1.58 -4.72 13.55
C PHE A 157 -2.94 -4.01 13.50
N GLU A 158 -2.93 -2.71 13.24
CA GLU A 158 -4.14 -1.88 13.08
C GLU A 158 -4.27 -1.37 11.64
N SER A 159 -3.32 -0.55 11.17
CA SER A 159 -3.42 0.10 9.86
C SER A 159 -2.07 0.59 9.31
N ILE A 160 -2.06 0.95 8.03
CA ILE A 160 -0.92 1.57 7.35
C ILE A 160 -1.34 2.96 6.86
N ALA A 161 -0.60 3.99 7.26
CA ALA A 161 -0.68 5.30 6.62
C ALA A 161 0.50 5.47 5.66
N LEU A 162 0.21 5.61 4.37
CA LEU A 162 1.22 5.96 3.38
C LEU A 162 1.75 7.38 3.65
N GLY A 163 3.07 7.55 3.51
CA GLY A 163 3.72 8.86 3.66
C GLY A 163 3.65 9.69 2.38
N THR A 164 4.70 10.47 2.11
CA THR A 164 4.81 11.22 0.85
C THR A 164 5.08 10.25 -0.29
N CYS A 165 4.15 10.17 -1.24
CA CYS A 165 4.21 9.25 -2.37
C CYS A 165 4.53 9.99 -3.67
N ARG A 166 5.33 9.35 -4.52
CA ARG A 166 5.57 9.78 -5.89
C ARG A 166 5.55 8.60 -6.84
N PHE A 167 5.10 8.85 -8.06
CA PHE A 167 5.29 7.92 -9.15
C PHE A 167 6.76 7.94 -9.59
N VAL A 168 7.31 6.77 -9.86
CA VAL A 168 8.65 6.56 -10.41
C VAL A 168 8.43 5.99 -11.80
N ALA A 169 8.75 6.79 -12.83
CA ALA A 169 8.57 6.36 -14.20
C ALA A 169 9.57 5.25 -14.55
N LYS A 170 9.27 4.50 -15.62
CA LYS A 170 10.22 3.56 -16.20
C LYS A 170 11.46 4.31 -16.68
N GLY A 171 12.64 3.80 -16.33
CA GLY A 171 13.95 4.40 -16.64
C GLY A 171 14.50 5.25 -15.49
N ASP A 172 13.63 5.83 -14.66
CA ASP A 172 14.05 6.62 -13.51
C ASP A 172 14.61 5.72 -12.39
N ASP A 173 15.56 6.26 -11.63
CA ASP A 173 16.22 5.56 -10.51
C ASP A 173 16.74 4.16 -10.91
N TRP A 174 17.13 3.97 -12.18
CA TRP A 174 17.58 2.69 -12.74
C TRP A 174 16.53 1.57 -12.60
N ASN A 175 15.28 1.86 -12.97
CA ASN A 175 14.18 0.91 -12.90
C ASN A 175 13.64 0.54 -14.29
N ARG A 176 13.46 -0.76 -14.51
CA ARG A 176 12.88 -1.34 -15.72
C ARG A 176 11.37 -1.10 -15.84
N TYR A 177 10.68 -0.94 -14.72
CA TYR A 177 9.23 -0.80 -14.64
C TYR A 177 8.89 0.37 -13.73
N ALA A 178 7.74 1.01 -14.01
CA ALA A 178 7.25 2.09 -13.19
C ALA A 178 6.62 1.56 -11.90
N PHE A 179 6.62 2.37 -10.84
CA PHE A 179 5.97 2.06 -9.57
C PHE A 179 5.79 3.32 -8.74
N TRP A 180 4.90 3.25 -7.76
CA TRP A 180 4.79 4.20 -6.67
C TRP A 180 5.81 3.91 -5.59
N ARG A 181 6.45 4.98 -5.13
CA ARG A 181 7.34 4.99 -3.97
C ARG A 181 6.78 5.94 -2.92
N CYS A 182 6.65 5.46 -1.69
CA CYS A 182 6.30 6.30 -0.55
C CYS A 182 7.43 6.33 0.47
N THR A 183 7.72 7.52 0.99
CA THR A 183 8.71 7.73 2.05
C THR A 183 8.03 8.19 3.34
N GLY A 184 8.51 7.71 4.49
CA GLY A 184 7.99 8.14 5.79
C GLY A 184 6.60 7.59 6.12
N SER A 185 6.22 6.44 5.53
CA SER A 185 4.98 5.74 5.87
C SER A 185 4.98 5.31 7.34
N THR A 186 3.80 5.09 7.90
CA THR A 186 3.62 4.75 9.31
C THR A 186 2.79 3.47 9.43
N LEU A 187 3.28 2.53 10.22
CA LEU A 187 2.53 1.36 10.64
C LEU A 187 1.95 1.61 12.03
N TYR A 188 0.62 1.48 12.17
CA TYR A 188 -0.05 1.55 13.46
C TYR A 188 -0.37 0.14 13.96
N PHE A 189 -0.20 -0.07 15.26
CA PHE A 189 -0.41 -1.35 15.92
C PHE A 189 -0.70 -1.14 17.41
N HIS A 190 -1.29 -2.11 18.07
CA HIS A 190 -1.50 -2.10 19.52
C HIS A 190 -0.47 -2.97 20.22
N VAL A 191 -0.08 -2.59 21.43
CA VAL A 191 0.68 -3.40 22.39
C VAL A 191 -0.03 -3.26 23.73
N GLU A 192 -0.53 -4.36 24.29
CA GLU A 192 -1.24 -4.33 25.58
C GLU A 192 -2.39 -3.30 25.59
N GLY A 193 -3.10 -3.18 24.46
CA GLY A 193 -4.19 -2.22 24.25
C GLY A 193 -3.76 -0.81 23.85
N GLU A 194 -2.51 -0.42 24.07
CA GLU A 194 -2.02 0.91 23.72
C GLU A 194 -1.65 1.01 22.24
N ARG A 195 -2.17 2.04 21.57
CA ARG A 195 -1.80 2.34 20.18
C ARG A 195 -0.36 2.84 20.11
N ARG A 196 0.45 2.17 19.30
CA ARG A 196 1.84 2.48 19.01
C ARG A 196 2.02 2.64 17.50
N PHE A 197 3.18 3.16 17.10
CA PHE A 197 3.52 3.32 15.69
C PHE A 197 4.97 2.98 15.41
N LEU A 198 5.22 2.55 14.17
CA LEU A 198 6.56 2.35 13.62
C LEU A 198 6.68 3.12 12.31
N LYS A 199 7.73 3.92 12.16
CA LYS A 199 8.03 4.59 10.89
C LYS A 199 8.71 3.62 9.93
N LEU A 200 8.18 3.58 8.71
CA LEU A 200 8.73 2.86 7.57
C LEU A 200 9.40 3.90 6.66
N ALA A 201 10.72 3.84 6.54
CA ALA A 201 11.46 4.87 5.84
C ALA A 201 11.10 4.93 4.35
N GLU A 202 10.92 3.77 3.70
CA GLU A 202 10.59 3.70 2.29
C GLU A 202 9.80 2.42 1.96
N MET A 203 8.75 2.57 1.16
CA MET A 203 7.93 1.50 0.60
C MET A 203 7.76 1.69 -0.91
N ILE A 204 7.57 0.58 -1.62
CA ILE A 204 7.18 0.60 -3.03
C ILE A 204 5.96 -0.29 -3.29
N ASN A 205 5.18 0.00 -4.32
CA ASN A 205 4.09 -0.88 -4.76
C ASN A 205 4.53 -1.85 -5.87
N TRP A 206 3.82 -2.96 -5.99
CA TRP A 206 3.74 -3.80 -7.19
C TRP A 206 2.32 -4.34 -7.31
N GLY A 207 1.56 -3.76 -8.24
CA GLY A 207 0.11 -3.83 -8.28
C GLY A 207 -0.48 -3.04 -7.13
N ALA A 208 -1.45 -3.62 -6.43
CA ALA A 208 -1.98 -3.06 -5.19
C ALA A 208 -1.13 -3.38 -3.94
N LYS A 209 -0.13 -4.28 -4.07
CA LYS A 209 0.68 -4.75 -2.94
C LYS A 209 1.83 -3.81 -2.62
N TRP A 210 2.04 -3.50 -1.35
CA TRP A 210 3.18 -2.69 -0.90
C TRP A 210 4.24 -3.50 -0.17
N TYR A 211 5.49 -3.08 -0.32
CA TYR A 211 6.63 -3.73 0.31
C TYR A 211 7.59 -2.73 0.95
N ILE A 212 8.17 -3.11 2.09
CA ILE A 212 9.24 -2.35 2.74
C ILE A 212 10.53 -2.52 1.92
N VAL A 213 11.16 -1.40 1.57
CA VAL A 213 12.51 -1.38 1.00
C VAL A 213 13.54 -0.76 1.95
N LYS A 214 13.09 -0.01 2.97
CA LYS A 214 13.96 0.60 3.99
C LYS A 214 13.22 0.79 5.32
N LEU A 215 13.92 0.47 6.42
CA LEU A 215 13.54 0.69 7.82
C LEU A 215 14.49 1.67 8.51
#